data_AF-A0A5R8WPF3-F1
#
_entry.id   AF-A0A5R8WPF3-F1
#
_cell.length_a   1.000
_cell.length_b   1.000
_cell.length_c   1.000
_cell.angle_alpha   90.00
_cell.angle_beta   90.00
_cell.angle_gamma   90.00
#
_symmetry.space_group_name_H-M   'P 1'
#
loop_
_entity.id
_entity.type
_entity.pdbx_description
1 polymer ?
#
loop_
_entity_poly.entity_id
_entity_poly.type
_entity_poly.pdbx_seq_one_letter_code
_entity_poly.pdbx_strand_id
1 'polypeptide(L)'
;MWTEDQARALVPDAGTLKRGLELATPPKWQHLGQTDTAAWGECQGSGAKPYQTGIDLTELAFKCSCPSRVFPCKHGAALLLLLARQPQLFGPAPPPPWLKEWLDKRQQTQAKKAAPAAAPAAPAEAPAPDAAPEPAPGVAVSAARLERMQRGAAELQHWLHDLIGAGLAQTEKRPASFWENQAARLVDDQLPGLATALRELPDLRHQGPDWPARQLARLGELYLLAAAFGRLAELPEALRADVLQLVGVNVKKDDVLGRQPAVADSWQVLGQVTSEEDRLLARRSWLWGQRTGRYALVLEYAFGGQAFGTALVPGGQYRGELAFYPGARALRAVVGSTWTFEGLHDDLLAPGLAPAELLDAYATALGQLPWLREWPATLAGVVPRPGPDGTVQLGHPGSGALLPLHPASELGWELLAVSGGYPITVFGEWDGRALLPITYTGAAAPSTPSAAP
;
A
#
# COMPACT_ATOMS: atom_id res chain seq x y z
N MET A 1 15.93 -8.80 13.25
CA MET A 1 16.60 -9.73 12.30
C MET A 1 15.70 -9.83 11.07
N TRP A 2 16.19 -10.28 9.91
CA TRP A 2 15.31 -10.42 8.74
C TRP A 2 14.37 -11.61 8.89
N THR A 3 13.07 -11.41 8.66
CA THR A 3 12.10 -12.49 8.53
C THR A 3 11.94 -12.90 7.07
N GLU A 4 11.40 -14.10 6.85
CA GLU A 4 11.15 -14.58 5.49
C GLU A 4 10.12 -13.70 4.76
N ASP A 5 9.10 -13.21 5.48
CA ASP A 5 8.06 -12.35 4.89
C ASP A 5 8.61 -10.99 4.48
N GLN A 6 9.51 -10.41 5.28
CA GLN A 6 10.25 -9.20 4.93
C GLN A 6 11.10 -9.40 3.66
N ALA A 7 11.74 -10.57 3.53
CA ALA A 7 12.50 -10.91 2.33
C ALA A 7 11.61 -11.07 1.09
N ARG A 8 10.44 -11.71 1.24
CA ARG A 8 9.46 -11.90 0.17
C ARG A 8 8.87 -10.57 -0.31
N ALA A 9 8.62 -9.63 0.59
CA ALA A 9 8.07 -8.31 0.29
C ALA A 9 8.93 -7.48 -0.70
N LEU A 10 10.23 -7.78 -0.78
CA LEU A 10 11.17 -7.14 -1.71
C LEU A 10 11.25 -7.80 -3.09
N VAL A 11 10.57 -8.94 -3.30
CA VAL A 11 10.62 -9.73 -4.54
C VAL A 11 9.21 -9.83 -5.15
N PRO A 12 8.75 -8.80 -5.88
CA PRO A 12 7.36 -8.76 -6.36
C PRO A 12 7.07 -9.76 -7.48
N ASP A 13 8.07 -10.12 -8.29
CA ASP A 13 7.89 -11.10 -9.37
C ASP A 13 7.82 -12.53 -8.82
N ALA A 14 6.62 -13.13 -8.88
CA ALA A 14 6.36 -14.48 -8.38
C ALA A 14 7.29 -15.54 -9.00
N GLY A 15 7.64 -15.40 -10.29
CA GLY A 15 8.58 -16.30 -10.96
C GLY A 15 10.01 -16.18 -10.43
N THR A 16 10.47 -14.98 -10.11
CA THR A 16 11.76 -14.71 -9.49
C THR A 16 11.78 -15.17 -8.04
N LEU A 17 10.70 -14.94 -7.29
CA LEU A 17 10.56 -15.43 -5.93
C LEU A 17 10.62 -16.96 -5.88
N LYS A 18 9.85 -17.65 -6.73
CA LYS A 18 9.86 -19.11 -6.83
C LYS A 18 11.27 -19.66 -7.11
N ARG A 19 11.95 -19.11 -8.12
CA ARG A 19 13.33 -19.51 -8.46
C ARG A 19 14.34 -19.14 -7.37
N GLY A 20 14.08 -18.07 -6.62
CA GLY A 20 14.88 -17.68 -5.46
C GLY A 20 14.73 -18.67 -4.32
N LEU A 21 13.50 -19.11 -4.02
CA LEU A 21 13.22 -20.13 -2.99
C LEU A 21 13.95 -21.45 -3.27
N GLU A 22 13.98 -21.88 -4.54
CA GLU A 22 14.73 -23.09 -4.97
C GLU A 22 16.24 -22.96 -4.73
N LEU A 23 16.79 -21.74 -4.81
CA LEU A 23 18.20 -21.45 -4.61
C LEU A 23 18.55 -21.10 -3.16
N ALA A 24 17.57 -20.81 -2.29
CA ALA A 24 17.76 -20.46 -0.89
C ALA A 24 18.04 -21.70 -0.02
N THR A 25 19.00 -22.53 -0.45
CA THR A 25 19.41 -23.77 0.22
C THR A 25 20.93 -23.78 0.42
N PRO A 26 21.45 -24.11 1.63
CA PRO A 26 22.87 -23.99 1.95
C PRO A 26 23.84 -24.65 0.94
N PRO A 27 23.57 -25.85 0.37
CA PRO A 27 24.50 -26.49 -0.57
C PRO A 27 24.74 -25.73 -1.88
N LYS A 28 23.89 -24.76 -2.22
CA LYS A 28 24.05 -23.92 -3.41
C LYS A 28 24.97 -22.72 -3.19
N TRP A 29 25.38 -22.47 -1.94
CA TRP A 29 26.10 -21.26 -1.55
C TRP A 29 27.49 -21.57 -0.98
N GLN A 30 28.43 -20.71 -1.32
CA GLN A 30 29.80 -20.71 -0.82
C GLN A 30 30.18 -19.30 -0.36
N HIS A 31 31.21 -19.19 0.47
CA HIS A 31 31.77 -17.92 0.94
C HIS A 31 30.72 -16.94 1.49
N LEU A 32 29.75 -17.46 2.24
CA LEU A 32 28.74 -16.65 2.93
C LEU A 32 29.40 -15.81 4.02
N GLY A 33 28.99 -14.56 4.13
CA GLY A 33 29.44 -13.68 5.19
C GLY A 33 28.56 -12.45 5.32
N GLN A 34 28.66 -11.80 6.47
CA GLN A 34 27.93 -10.57 6.75
C GLN A 34 28.76 -9.58 7.58
N THR A 35 28.36 -8.32 7.50
CA THR A 35 28.63 -7.25 8.45
C THR A 35 27.28 -6.71 8.94
N ASP A 36 27.30 -5.71 9.82
CA ASP A 36 26.07 -5.01 10.25
C ASP A 36 25.36 -4.30 9.08
N THR A 37 26.07 -4.05 7.98
CA THR A 37 25.60 -3.20 6.86
C THR A 37 25.53 -3.94 5.52
N ALA A 38 26.03 -5.17 5.43
CA ALA A 38 26.04 -5.92 4.17
C ALA A 38 26.01 -7.43 4.40
N ALA A 39 25.46 -8.16 3.43
CA ALA A 39 25.53 -9.63 3.37
C ALA A 39 25.94 -10.07 1.98
N TRP A 40 26.67 -11.19 1.87
CA TRP A 40 27.10 -11.72 0.58
C TRP A 40 27.22 -13.23 0.56
N GLY A 41 27.31 -13.76 -0.65
CA GLY A 41 27.58 -15.16 -0.92
C GLY A 41 27.83 -15.41 -2.40
N GLU A 42 28.38 -16.58 -2.68
CA GLU A 42 28.65 -17.05 -4.03
C GLU A 42 27.71 -18.21 -4.35
N CYS A 43 26.76 -17.98 -5.25
CA CYS A 43 25.77 -18.99 -5.63
C CYS A 43 26.26 -19.82 -6.81
N GLN A 44 26.29 -21.15 -6.66
CA GLN A 44 26.62 -22.06 -7.74
C GLN A 44 25.53 -22.02 -8.83
N GLY A 45 25.90 -21.47 -10.00
CA GLY A 45 25.05 -21.39 -11.18
C GLY A 45 25.33 -22.51 -12.18
N SER A 46 24.79 -22.34 -13.39
CA SER A 46 25.04 -23.23 -14.55
C SER A 46 26.43 -23.04 -15.18
N GLY A 47 27.18 -22.01 -14.77
CA GLY A 47 28.54 -21.74 -15.25
C GLY A 47 29.62 -22.31 -14.33
N ALA A 48 30.87 -22.31 -14.82
CA ALA A 48 32.02 -22.80 -14.07
C ALA A 48 32.41 -21.91 -12.87
N LYS A 49 32.08 -20.61 -12.92
CA LYS A 49 32.30 -19.67 -11.81
C LYS A 49 30.99 -19.38 -11.08
N PRO A 50 30.94 -19.48 -9.74
CA PRO A 50 29.81 -19.05 -8.95
C PRO A 50 29.44 -17.57 -9.19
N TYR A 51 28.14 -17.25 -9.07
CA TYR A 51 27.67 -15.87 -9.15
C TYR A 51 27.89 -15.16 -7.81
N GLN A 52 28.70 -14.11 -7.83
CA GLN A 52 28.93 -13.22 -6.69
C GLN A 52 27.67 -12.39 -6.45
N THR A 53 27.07 -12.56 -5.28
CA THR A 53 25.82 -11.91 -4.90
C THR A 53 26.02 -11.18 -3.58
N GLY A 54 25.57 -9.94 -3.51
CA GLY A 54 25.71 -9.08 -2.34
C GLY A 54 24.49 -8.20 -2.12
N ILE A 55 24.28 -7.84 -0.86
CA ILE A 55 23.18 -7.02 -0.39
C ILE A 55 23.78 -5.90 0.46
N ASP A 56 23.41 -4.67 0.15
CA ASP A 56 23.59 -3.51 1.01
C ASP A 56 22.36 -3.43 1.92
N LEU A 57 22.53 -3.72 3.21
CA LEU A 57 21.45 -3.78 4.20
C LEU A 57 21.06 -2.38 4.71
N THR A 58 21.87 -1.36 4.45
CA THR A 58 21.56 0.02 4.85
C THR A 58 20.56 0.66 3.91
N GLU A 59 20.63 0.33 2.61
CA GLU A 59 19.81 0.95 1.58
C GLU A 59 18.95 -0.08 0.82
N LEU A 60 19.01 -1.33 1.27
CA LEU A 60 18.28 -2.47 0.72
C LEU A 60 18.49 -2.64 -0.78
N ALA A 61 19.76 -2.55 -1.21
CA ALA A 61 20.15 -2.68 -2.60
C ALA A 61 20.86 -4.00 -2.87
N PHE A 62 20.70 -4.50 -4.09
CA PHE A 62 21.22 -5.80 -4.50
C PHE A 62 22.27 -5.66 -5.60
N LYS A 63 23.32 -6.49 -5.52
CA LYS A 63 24.29 -6.71 -6.59
C LYS A 63 24.41 -8.20 -6.87
N CYS A 64 24.43 -8.56 -8.15
CA CYS A 64 24.73 -9.92 -8.58
C CYS A 64 25.51 -9.88 -9.89
N SER A 65 26.48 -10.78 -10.07
CA SER A 65 27.24 -10.92 -11.33
C SER A 65 26.51 -11.70 -12.43
N CYS A 66 25.26 -12.12 -12.19
CA CYS A 66 24.45 -12.82 -13.21
C CYS A 66 23.95 -11.86 -14.31
N PRO A 67 23.58 -12.36 -15.50
CA PRO A 67 23.16 -11.52 -16.64
C PRO A 67 21.77 -10.87 -16.48
N SER A 68 21.07 -11.10 -15.35
CA SER A 68 19.76 -10.50 -15.10
C SER A 68 19.85 -8.98 -15.03
N ARG A 69 18.88 -8.30 -15.64
CA ARG A 69 18.68 -6.85 -15.51
C ARG A 69 17.59 -6.48 -14.50
N VAL A 70 16.92 -7.47 -13.92
CA VAL A 70 15.91 -7.32 -12.86
C VAL A 70 16.58 -7.57 -11.50
N PHE A 71 16.39 -6.63 -10.57
CA PHE A 71 16.93 -6.67 -9.22
C PHE A 71 15.81 -6.43 -8.17
N PRO A 72 15.72 -7.23 -7.10
CA PRO A 72 16.54 -8.43 -6.83
C PRO A 72 16.33 -9.52 -7.90
N CYS A 73 17.43 -10.08 -8.40
CA CYS A 73 17.36 -11.26 -9.28
C CYS A 73 17.12 -12.51 -8.43
N LYS A 74 16.91 -13.67 -9.05
CA LYS A 74 16.71 -14.93 -8.30
C LYS A 74 17.82 -15.23 -7.29
N HIS A 75 19.08 -14.85 -7.56
CA HIS A 75 20.19 -15.03 -6.63
C HIS A 75 20.15 -14.02 -5.47
N GLY A 76 19.83 -12.75 -5.76
CA GLY A 76 19.67 -11.73 -4.72
C GLY A 76 18.51 -12.05 -3.77
N ALA A 77 17.38 -12.48 -4.34
CA ALA A 77 16.23 -13.00 -3.59
C ALA A 77 16.63 -14.20 -2.72
N ALA A 78 17.33 -15.17 -3.30
CA ALA A 78 17.78 -16.37 -2.59
C ALA A 78 18.76 -16.07 -1.44
N LEU A 79 19.69 -15.12 -1.63
CA LEU A 79 20.62 -14.71 -0.58
C LEU A 79 19.89 -14.09 0.61
N LEU A 80 18.92 -13.21 0.35
CA LEU A 80 18.13 -12.57 1.39
C LEU A 80 17.22 -13.57 2.13
N LEU A 81 16.59 -14.49 1.39
CA LEU A 81 15.80 -15.58 1.98
C LEU A 81 16.67 -16.51 2.84
N LEU A 82 17.90 -16.81 2.39
CA LEU A 82 18.83 -17.64 3.15
C LEU A 82 19.31 -16.91 4.43
N LEU A 83 19.56 -15.61 4.34
CA LEU A 83 19.89 -14.75 5.49
C LEU A 83 18.76 -14.74 6.52
N ALA A 84 17.51 -14.63 6.06
CA ALA A 84 16.34 -14.62 6.94
C ALA A 84 16.11 -15.98 7.62
N ARG A 85 16.25 -17.09 6.89
CA ARG A 85 15.99 -18.44 7.41
C ARG A 85 17.12 -19.00 8.27
N GLN A 86 18.36 -18.70 7.90
CA GLN A 86 19.55 -19.31 8.49
C GLN A 86 20.67 -18.28 8.69
N PRO A 87 20.44 -17.23 9.50
CA PRO A 87 21.41 -16.16 9.73
C PRO A 87 22.74 -16.68 10.29
N GLN A 88 22.73 -17.80 11.02
CA GLN A 88 23.93 -18.46 11.56
C GLN A 88 24.93 -18.93 10.49
N LEU A 89 24.52 -19.07 9.22
CA LEU A 89 25.43 -19.41 8.12
C LEU A 89 26.31 -18.24 7.69
N PHE A 90 25.96 -17.02 8.09
CA PHE A 90 26.64 -15.80 7.70
C PHE A 90 27.60 -15.41 8.84
N GLY A 91 28.84 -15.87 8.76
CA GLY A 91 29.87 -15.49 9.71
C GLY A 91 30.24 -14.00 9.59
N PRO A 92 30.54 -13.31 10.69
CA PRO A 92 31.07 -11.95 10.64
C PRO A 92 32.43 -11.97 9.93
N ALA A 93 32.55 -11.21 8.84
CA ALA A 93 33.76 -11.17 8.03
C ALA A 93 33.93 -9.80 7.36
N PRO A 94 35.14 -9.41 6.94
CA PRO A 94 35.29 -8.24 6.10
C PRO A 94 34.68 -8.48 4.71
N PRO A 95 34.00 -7.48 4.10
CA PRO A 95 33.48 -7.59 2.75
C PRO A 95 34.58 -7.97 1.74
N PRO A 96 34.32 -8.90 0.81
CA PRO A 96 35.29 -9.23 -0.25
C PRO A 96 35.53 -8.02 -1.16
N PRO A 97 36.69 -7.92 -1.85
CA PRO A 97 37.06 -6.73 -2.61
C PRO A 97 36.00 -6.26 -3.61
N TRP A 98 35.38 -7.19 -4.35
CA TRP A 98 34.35 -6.88 -5.35
C TRP A 98 33.07 -6.27 -4.74
N LEU A 99 32.78 -6.58 -3.48
CA LEU A 99 31.63 -6.06 -2.74
C LEU A 99 31.99 -4.70 -2.15
N LYS A 100 33.17 -4.60 -1.53
CA LYS A 100 33.69 -3.35 -0.98
C LYS A 100 33.73 -2.24 -2.04
N GLU A 101 34.30 -2.52 -3.21
CA GLU A 101 34.34 -1.57 -4.33
C GLU A 101 32.95 -1.09 -4.75
N TRP A 102 31.94 -1.96 -4.67
CA TRP A 102 30.56 -1.60 -4.99
C TRP A 102 29.90 -0.76 -3.91
N LEU A 103 30.07 -1.13 -2.64
CA LEU A 103 29.57 -0.37 -1.49
C LEU A 103 30.19 1.03 -1.47
N ASP A 104 31.52 1.14 -1.65
CA ASP A 104 32.24 2.42 -1.69
C ASP A 104 31.74 3.31 -2.83
N LYS A 105 31.53 2.75 -4.03
CA LYS A 105 30.98 3.49 -5.17
C LYS A 105 29.54 3.96 -4.92
N ARG A 106 28.73 3.16 -4.22
CA ARG A 106 27.35 3.54 -3.84
C ARG A 106 27.35 4.69 -2.85
N GLN A 107 28.14 4.59 -1.78
CA GLN A 107 28.28 5.65 -0.79
C GLN A 107 28.75 6.97 -1.42
N GLN A 108 29.69 6.93 -2.36
CA GLN A 108 30.13 8.12 -3.10
C GLN A 108 29.03 8.73 -3.98
N THR A 109 28.19 7.89 -4.60
CA THR A 109 27.07 8.36 -5.44
C THR A 109 25.97 8.98 -4.59
N GLN A 110 25.71 8.42 -3.40
CA GLN A 110 24.75 8.94 -2.44
C GLN A 110 25.20 10.27 -1.84
N ALA A 111 26.46 10.40 -1.44
CA ALA A 111 27.02 11.67 -0.97
C ALA A 111 26.89 12.80 -2.02
N LYS A 112 26.97 12.46 -3.31
CA LYS A 112 26.75 13.41 -4.42
C LYS A 112 25.28 13.75 -4.67
N LYS A 113 24.34 12.85 -4.35
CA LYS A 113 22.90 13.12 -4.42
C LYS A 113 22.37 13.90 -3.20
N ALA A 114 23.00 13.75 -2.05
CA ALA A 114 22.67 14.47 -0.81
C ALA A 114 23.25 15.89 -0.75
N ALA A 115 24.20 16.24 -1.63
CA ALA A 115 24.60 17.62 -1.85
C ALA A 115 23.56 18.30 -2.76
N PRO A 116 23.03 19.49 -2.40
CA PRO A 116 22.12 20.20 -3.28
C PRO A 116 22.88 20.63 -4.53
N ALA A 117 22.72 19.88 -5.61
CA ALA A 117 23.13 20.32 -6.92
C ALA A 117 22.21 21.46 -7.33
N ALA A 118 22.68 22.69 -7.12
CA ALA A 118 22.14 23.87 -7.77
C ALA A 118 22.24 23.66 -9.28
N ALA A 119 21.14 23.27 -9.90
CA ALA A 119 21.01 23.29 -11.35
C ALA A 119 20.82 24.76 -11.80
N PRO A 120 21.50 25.22 -12.86
CA PRO A 120 21.40 26.59 -13.33
C PRO A 120 20.00 26.89 -13.83
N ALA A 121 19.43 28.02 -13.40
CA ALA A 121 18.25 28.61 -13.99
C ALA A 121 18.52 28.95 -15.46
N ALA A 122 17.74 28.35 -16.37
CA ALA A 122 17.55 28.88 -17.71
C ALA A 122 16.49 30.01 -17.66
N PRO A 123 16.58 31.05 -18.51
CA PRO A 123 16.00 32.35 -18.23
C PRO A 123 14.47 32.34 -18.29
N ALA A 124 13.85 32.95 -17.29
CA ALA A 124 12.45 33.33 -17.30
C ALA A 124 12.24 34.50 -18.29
N GLU A 125 11.33 34.32 -19.25
CA GLU A 125 10.69 35.44 -19.93
C GLU A 125 9.72 36.13 -18.95
N ALA A 126 9.80 37.47 -18.89
CA ALA A 126 9.03 38.31 -18.00
C ALA A 126 7.54 38.39 -18.41
N PRO A 127 6.61 38.57 -17.45
CA PRO A 127 5.17 38.58 -17.70
C PRO A 127 4.67 39.96 -18.17
N ALA A 128 3.62 39.96 -19.00
CA ALA A 128 2.75 41.12 -19.19
C ALA A 128 1.56 41.02 -18.21
N PRO A 129 1.06 42.14 -17.64
CA PRO A 129 0.00 42.13 -16.65
C PRO A 129 -1.37 42.17 -17.32
N ASP A 130 -2.31 41.31 -16.89
CA ASP A 130 -3.66 41.74 -16.54
C ASP A 130 -4.51 40.59 -15.94
N ALA A 131 -5.06 40.90 -14.76
CA ALA A 131 -6.16 40.33 -13.99
C ALA A 131 -6.84 39.00 -14.38
N ALA A 132 -6.75 38.03 -13.47
CA ALA A 132 -7.89 37.35 -12.79
C ALA A 132 -7.31 36.49 -11.64
N PRO A 133 -8.04 36.26 -10.52
CA PRO A 133 -7.52 35.47 -9.41
C PRO A 133 -7.21 34.04 -9.88
N GLU A 134 -5.96 33.63 -9.72
CA GLU A 134 -5.51 32.26 -10.01
C GLU A 134 -6.36 31.25 -9.21
N PRO A 135 -6.91 30.21 -9.85
CA PRO A 135 -7.51 29.12 -9.10
C PRO A 135 -6.42 28.38 -8.30
N ALA A 136 -6.73 28.05 -7.05
CA ALA A 136 -5.88 27.27 -6.15
C ALA A 136 -5.36 25.95 -6.81
N PRO A 137 -4.20 25.42 -6.38
CA PRO A 137 -3.28 24.71 -7.27
C PRO A 137 -3.57 23.21 -7.42
N GLY A 138 -3.34 22.67 -8.64
CA GLY A 138 -2.79 21.30 -8.79
C GLY A 138 -3.48 20.35 -9.78
N VAL A 139 -4.62 20.70 -10.37
CA VAL A 139 -5.30 19.81 -11.33
C VAL A 139 -5.84 20.63 -12.49
N ALA A 140 -4.97 21.00 -13.44
CA ALA A 140 -5.39 21.73 -14.63
C ALA A 140 -6.14 20.79 -15.60
N VAL A 141 -7.43 20.60 -15.35
CA VAL A 141 -8.37 20.04 -16.34
C VAL A 141 -8.78 21.19 -17.25
N SER A 142 -8.62 21.05 -18.56
CA SER A 142 -9.11 22.08 -19.48
C SER A 142 -10.64 22.22 -19.36
N ALA A 143 -11.17 23.42 -19.56
CA ALA A 143 -12.62 23.67 -19.44
C ALA A 143 -13.44 22.73 -20.34
N ALA A 144 -13.01 22.50 -21.59
CA ALA A 144 -13.66 21.57 -22.50
C ALA A 144 -13.62 20.11 -22.01
N ARG A 145 -12.52 19.69 -21.37
CA ARG A 145 -12.43 18.35 -20.77
C ARG A 145 -13.39 18.23 -19.58
N LEU A 146 -13.42 19.24 -18.71
CA LEU A 146 -14.29 19.27 -17.54
C LEU A 146 -15.77 19.22 -17.97
N GLU A 147 -16.17 19.99 -18.98
CA GLU A 147 -17.55 19.99 -19.50
C GLU A 147 -17.96 18.60 -20.02
N ARG A 148 -17.10 17.93 -20.80
CA ARG A 148 -17.36 16.56 -21.27
C ARG A 148 -17.53 15.59 -20.10
N MET A 149 -16.61 15.64 -19.14
CA MET A 149 -16.71 14.80 -17.94
C MET A 149 -18.01 15.09 -17.17
N GLN A 150 -18.41 16.35 -17.03
CA GLN A 150 -19.65 16.70 -16.32
C GLN A 150 -20.89 16.18 -17.04
N ARG A 151 -20.89 16.20 -18.38
CA ARG A 151 -21.94 15.60 -19.20
C ARG A 151 -22.04 14.08 -18.97
N GLY A 152 -20.91 13.37 -19.04
CA GLY A 152 -20.88 11.92 -18.76
C GLY A 152 -21.35 11.56 -17.35
N ALA A 153 -20.99 12.37 -16.35
CA ALA A 153 -21.48 12.19 -14.98
C ALA A 153 -22.99 12.42 -14.87
N ALA A 154 -23.55 13.41 -15.56
CA ALA A 154 -24.98 13.66 -15.60
C ALA A 154 -25.75 12.53 -16.32
N GLU A 155 -25.21 12.01 -17.42
CA GLU A 155 -25.77 10.84 -18.12
C GLU A 155 -25.78 9.59 -17.22
N LEU A 156 -24.70 9.37 -16.48
CA LEU A 156 -24.63 8.29 -15.48
C LEU A 156 -25.72 8.44 -14.41
N GLN A 157 -25.97 9.65 -13.92
CA GLN A 157 -27.04 9.85 -12.92
C GLN A 157 -28.42 9.47 -13.45
N HIS A 158 -28.74 9.84 -14.70
CA HIS A 158 -30.01 9.43 -15.31
C HIS A 158 -30.09 7.92 -15.45
N TRP A 159 -29.00 7.29 -15.93
CA TRP A 159 -28.92 5.84 -16.04
C TRP A 159 -29.07 5.12 -14.70
N LEU A 160 -28.49 5.66 -13.62
CA LEU A 160 -28.64 5.12 -12.25
C LEU A 160 -30.08 5.26 -11.74
N HIS A 161 -30.76 6.38 -12.04
CA HIS A 161 -32.18 6.57 -11.73
C HIS A 161 -33.04 5.54 -12.46
N ASP A 162 -32.81 5.32 -13.75
CA ASP A 162 -33.55 4.32 -14.54
C ASP A 162 -33.31 2.90 -14.00
N LEU A 163 -32.07 2.59 -13.63
CA LEU A 163 -31.70 1.30 -13.03
C LEU A 163 -32.45 1.05 -11.72
N ILE A 164 -32.46 2.03 -10.81
CA ILE A 164 -33.17 1.93 -9.53
C ILE A 164 -34.69 1.92 -9.73
N GLY A 165 -35.21 2.72 -10.66
CA GLY A 165 -36.63 2.76 -11.02
C GLY A 165 -37.15 1.43 -11.57
N ALA A 166 -36.31 0.70 -12.31
CA ALA A 166 -36.62 -0.67 -12.75
C ALA A 166 -36.58 -1.70 -11.60
N GLY A 167 -35.94 -1.37 -10.48
CA GLY A 167 -35.82 -2.20 -9.28
C GLY A 167 -34.59 -3.11 -9.26
N LEU A 168 -34.01 -3.30 -8.07
CA LEU A 168 -32.80 -4.10 -7.86
C LEU A 168 -32.96 -5.57 -8.30
N ALA A 169 -34.15 -6.15 -8.22
CA ALA A 169 -34.37 -7.53 -8.67
C ALA A 169 -34.10 -7.72 -10.18
N GLN A 170 -34.15 -6.64 -10.97
CA GLN A 170 -33.87 -6.71 -12.40
C GLN A 170 -32.38 -6.67 -12.71
N THR A 171 -31.54 -6.18 -11.79
CA THR A 171 -30.08 -6.12 -11.99
C THR A 171 -29.47 -7.51 -12.08
N GLU A 172 -30.03 -8.49 -11.36
CA GLU A 172 -29.62 -9.90 -11.39
C GLU A 172 -29.73 -10.51 -12.79
N LYS A 173 -30.72 -10.07 -13.57
CA LYS A 173 -30.98 -10.57 -14.92
C LYS A 173 -30.19 -9.81 -16.00
N ARG A 174 -29.47 -8.75 -15.64
CA ARG A 174 -28.71 -7.95 -16.62
C ARG A 174 -27.44 -8.70 -17.02
N PRO A 175 -27.14 -8.81 -18.33
CA PRO A 175 -25.89 -9.40 -18.78
C PRO A 175 -24.70 -8.50 -18.42
N ALA A 176 -23.49 -9.07 -18.35
CA ALA A 176 -22.26 -8.30 -18.10
C ALA A 176 -22.09 -7.13 -19.09
N SER A 177 -22.50 -7.30 -20.35
CA SER A 177 -22.46 -6.26 -21.39
C SER A 177 -23.31 -5.03 -21.06
N PHE A 178 -24.39 -5.17 -20.27
CA PHE A 178 -25.19 -4.02 -19.83
C PHE A 178 -24.36 -3.03 -19.00
N TRP A 179 -23.55 -3.56 -18.08
CA TRP A 179 -22.67 -2.80 -17.22
C TRP A 179 -21.44 -2.30 -17.98
N GLU A 180 -20.82 -3.17 -18.77
CA GLU A 180 -19.61 -2.82 -19.52
C GLU A 180 -19.87 -1.74 -20.57
N ASN A 181 -21.01 -1.76 -21.26
CA ASN A 181 -21.38 -0.71 -22.22
C ASN A 181 -21.49 0.67 -21.54
N GLN A 182 -22.02 0.72 -20.32
CA GLN A 182 -22.10 1.98 -19.57
C GLN A 182 -20.72 2.40 -19.01
N ALA A 183 -19.90 1.44 -18.56
CA ALA A 183 -18.53 1.70 -18.12
C ALA A 183 -17.65 2.23 -19.27
N ALA A 184 -17.78 1.68 -20.49
CA ALA A 184 -17.08 2.14 -21.67
C ALA A 184 -17.40 3.60 -22.02
N ARG A 185 -18.69 3.99 -21.95
CA ARG A 185 -19.11 5.39 -22.13
C ARG A 185 -18.45 6.32 -21.11
N LEU A 186 -18.39 5.91 -19.84
CA LEU A 186 -17.71 6.67 -18.81
C LEU A 186 -16.20 6.84 -19.11
N VAL A 187 -15.54 5.83 -19.67
CA VAL A 187 -14.14 5.94 -20.12
C VAL A 187 -14.02 6.94 -21.27
N ASP A 188 -14.92 6.89 -22.25
CA ASP A 188 -14.96 7.84 -23.38
C ASP A 188 -15.18 9.30 -22.90
N ASP A 189 -15.99 9.47 -21.85
CA ASP A 189 -16.22 10.74 -21.15
C ASP A 189 -15.10 11.13 -20.18
N GLN A 190 -14.04 10.32 -20.09
CA GLN A 190 -12.87 10.55 -19.24
C GLN A 190 -13.15 10.49 -17.73
N LEU A 191 -14.05 9.60 -17.33
CA LEU A 191 -14.42 9.28 -15.95
C LEU A 191 -14.03 7.83 -15.58
N PRO A 192 -12.74 7.43 -15.72
CA PRO A 192 -12.35 6.04 -15.49
C PRO A 192 -12.59 5.58 -14.05
N GLY A 193 -12.56 6.47 -13.07
CA GLY A 193 -12.86 6.12 -11.68
C GLY A 193 -14.33 5.69 -11.46
N LEU A 194 -15.27 6.39 -12.11
CA LEU A 194 -16.69 5.99 -12.11
C LEU A 194 -16.89 4.68 -12.89
N ALA A 195 -16.15 4.49 -13.99
CA ALA A 195 -16.20 3.25 -14.77
C ALA A 195 -15.74 2.05 -13.95
N THR A 196 -14.62 2.17 -13.23
CA THR A 196 -14.12 1.12 -12.34
C THR A 196 -15.13 0.80 -11.24
N ALA A 197 -15.66 1.81 -10.56
CA ALA A 197 -16.68 1.61 -9.52
C ALA A 197 -17.95 0.92 -10.06
N LEU A 198 -18.35 1.24 -11.29
CA LEU A 198 -19.49 0.60 -11.95
C LEU A 198 -19.23 -0.88 -12.27
N ARG A 199 -18.00 -1.22 -12.70
CA ARG A 199 -17.59 -2.61 -13.02
C ARG A 199 -17.58 -3.54 -11.81
N GLU A 200 -17.47 -3.01 -10.59
CA GLU A 200 -17.54 -3.80 -9.36
C GLU A 200 -18.97 -4.29 -9.02
N LEU A 201 -20.00 -3.53 -9.42
CA LEU A 201 -21.38 -3.76 -8.97
C LEU A 201 -21.98 -5.13 -9.33
N PRO A 202 -21.72 -5.70 -10.51
CA PRO A 202 -22.23 -7.03 -10.85
C PRO A 202 -21.74 -8.08 -9.85
N ASP A 203 -20.48 -8.01 -9.43
CA ASP A 203 -19.86 -9.07 -8.64
C ASP A 203 -20.35 -9.11 -7.19
N LEU A 204 -20.92 -8.01 -6.69
CA LEU A 204 -21.53 -7.94 -5.36
C LEU A 204 -22.61 -9.01 -5.13
N ARG A 205 -23.29 -9.46 -6.19
CA ARG A 205 -24.33 -10.51 -6.10
C ARG A 205 -23.79 -11.86 -5.62
N HIS A 206 -22.48 -12.08 -5.77
CA HIS A 206 -21.81 -13.32 -5.39
C HIS A 206 -21.17 -13.25 -4.00
N GLN A 207 -21.33 -12.12 -3.28
CA GLN A 207 -20.63 -11.84 -2.02
C GLN A 207 -21.48 -12.12 -0.75
N GLY A 208 -22.65 -12.74 -0.90
CA GLY A 208 -23.47 -13.17 0.25
C GLY A 208 -24.96 -12.89 0.08
N PRO A 209 -25.79 -13.36 1.02
CA PRO A 209 -27.25 -13.18 0.97
C PRO A 209 -27.68 -11.72 1.15
N ASP A 210 -26.83 -10.85 1.70
CA ASP A 210 -27.07 -9.42 1.88
C ASP A 210 -26.69 -8.58 0.63
N TRP A 211 -26.43 -9.23 -0.51
CA TRP A 211 -26.05 -8.55 -1.75
C TRP A 211 -26.99 -7.42 -2.19
N PRO A 212 -28.34 -7.48 -2.02
CA PRO A 212 -29.20 -6.38 -2.47
C PRO A 212 -28.90 -5.09 -1.70
N ALA A 213 -28.66 -5.20 -0.40
CA ALA A 213 -28.31 -4.06 0.46
C ALA A 213 -26.92 -3.51 0.10
N ARG A 214 -25.95 -4.38 -0.18
CA ARG A 214 -24.60 -3.97 -0.62
C ARG A 214 -24.63 -3.25 -1.96
N GLN A 215 -25.35 -3.80 -2.93
CA GLN A 215 -25.47 -3.22 -4.25
C GLN A 215 -26.19 -1.87 -4.21
N LEU A 216 -27.25 -1.74 -3.40
CA LEU A 216 -27.93 -0.45 -3.20
C LEU A 216 -27.01 0.59 -2.59
N ALA A 217 -26.25 0.25 -1.55
CA ALA A 217 -25.28 1.15 -0.94
C ALA A 217 -24.24 1.64 -1.96
N ARG A 218 -23.66 0.72 -2.76
CA ARG A 218 -22.67 1.07 -3.78
C ARG A 218 -23.24 1.88 -4.94
N LEU A 219 -24.48 1.62 -5.35
CA LEU A 219 -25.19 2.47 -6.32
C LEU A 219 -25.41 3.88 -5.76
N GLY A 220 -25.76 4.00 -4.48
CA GLY A 220 -25.91 5.27 -3.78
C GLY A 220 -24.61 6.06 -3.69
N GLU A 221 -23.50 5.40 -3.34
CA GLU A 221 -22.16 6.00 -3.32
C GLU A 221 -21.72 6.48 -4.71
N LEU A 222 -21.98 5.68 -5.76
CA LEU A 222 -21.69 6.05 -7.15
C LEU A 222 -22.52 7.27 -7.60
N TYR A 223 -23.81 7.28 -7.29
CA TYR A 223 -24.69 8.43 -7.55
C TYR A 223 -24.20 9.68 -6.82
N LEU A 224 -23.83 9.53 -5.53
CA LEU A 224 -23.31 10.61 -4.72
C LEU A 224 -22.03 11.20 -5.32
N LEU A 225 -21.11 10.36 -5.82
CA LEU A 225 -19.87 10.82 -6.46
C LEU A 225 -20.14 11.59 -7.74
N ALA A 226 -21.01 11.07 -8.61
CA ALA A 226 -21.42 11.77 -9.82
C ALA A 226 -22.09 13.11 -9.50
N ALA A 227 -22.92 13.17 -8.44
CA ALA A 227 -23.57 14.41 -7.98
C ALA A 227 -22.58 15.42 -7.42
N ALA A 228 -21.62 14.97 -6.61
CA ALA A 228 -20.57 15.83 -6.08
C ALA A 228 -19.71 16.40 -7.20
N PHE A 229 -19.37 15.59 -8.21
CA PHE A 229 -18.62 16.04 -9.37
C PHE A 229 -19.40 17.05 -10.23
N GLY A 230 -20.71 16.88 -10.40
CA GLY A 230 -21.56 17.88 -11.05
C GLY A 230 -21.58 19.23 -10.33
N ARG A 231 -21.43 19.24 -9.00
CA ARG A 231 -21.41 20.44 -8.15
C ARG A 231 -20.00 20.80 -7.65
N LEU A 232 -18.96 20.48 -8.43
CA LEU A 232 -17.56 20.61 -8.03
C LEU A 232 -17.19 22.00 -7.49
N ALA A 233 -17.79 23.06 -8.05
CA ALA A 233 -17.56 24.45 -7.66
C ALA A 233 -18.10 24.80 -6.26
N GLU A 234 -19.12 24.09 -5.79
CA GLU A 234 -19.74 24.29 -4.47
C GLU A 234 -19.00 23.56 -3.36
N LEU A 235 -18.12 22.62 -3.70
CA LEU A 235 -17.40 21.82 -2.72
C LEU A 235 -16.24 22.61 -2.09
N PRO A 236 -15.96 22.39 -0.78
CA PRO A 236 -14.70 22.81 -0.16
C PRO A 236 -13.49 22.29 -0.94
N GLU A 237 -12.40 23.05 -0.93
CA GLU A 237 -11.20 22.75 -1.73
C GLU A 237 -10.67 21.32 -1.52
N ALA A 238 -10.60 20.87 -0.27
CA ALA A 238 -10.11 19.54 0.07
C ALA A 238 -11.01 18.43 -0.53
N LEU A 239 -12.33 18.56 -0.40
CA LEU A 239 -13.28 17.58 -0.95
C LEU A 239 -13.32 17.65 -2.48
N ARG A 240 -13.11 18.84 -3.06
CA ARG A 240 -12.97 19.01 -4.52
C ARG A 240 -11.79 18.20 -5.07
N ALA A 241 -10.65 18.22 -4.37
CA ALA A 241 -9.48 17.44 -4.73
C ALA A 241 -9.74 15.93 -4.63
N ASP A 242 -10.46 15.47 -3.60
CA ASP A 242 -10.86 14.06 -3.48
C ASP A 242 -11.78 13.64 -4.63
N VAL A 243 -12.83 14.41 -4.92
CA VAL A 243 -13.79 14.10 -5.98
C VAL A 243 -13.10 14.02 -7.35
N LEU A 244 -12.19 14.95 -7.65
CA LEU A 244 -11.39 14.92 -8.89
C LEU A 244 -10.57 13.64 -9.01
N GLN A 245 -9.89 13.23 -7.94
CA GLN A 245 -9.12 11.98 -7.92
C GLN A 245 -10.03 10.76 -8.08
N LEU A 246 -11.15 10.72 -7.36
CA LEU A 246 -12.11 9.61 -7.37
C LEU A 246 -12.79 9.40 -8.73
N VAL A 247 -13.04 10.47 -9.50
CA VAL A 247 -13.57 10.31 -10.88
C VAL A 247 -12.48 9.95 -11.90
N GLY A 248 -11.20 10.00 -11.50
CA GLY A 248 -10.07 9.56 -12.32
C GLY A 248 -9.17 10.67 -12.85
N VAL A 249 -9.20 11.87 -12.26
CA VAL A 249 -8.24 12.92 -12.58
C VAL A 249 -6.96 12.71 -11.78
N ASN A 250 -5.89 12.35 -12.49
CA ASN A 250 -4.61 12.01 -11.88
C ASN A 250 -3.84 13.25 -11.40
N VAL A 251 -3.35 13.22 -10.16
CA VAL A 251 -2.40 14.19 -9.60
C VAL A 251 -0.99 13.59 -9.71
N LYS A 252 -0.09 14.28 -10.41
CA LYS A 252 1.28 13.78 -10.64
C LYS A 252 2.09 13.81 -9.35
N LYS A 253 2.96 12.82 -9.16
CA LYS A 253 3.86 12.73 -8.00
C LYS A 253 4.72 13.98 -7.83
N ASP A 254 5.26 14.51 -8.92
CA ASP A 254 6.10 15.71 -8.90
C ASP A 254 5.31 16.96 -8.47
N ASP A 255 4.04 17.07 -8.84
CA ASP A 255 3.18 18.16 -8.37
C ASP A 255 2.89 18.04 -6.87
N VAL A 256 2.70 16.82 -6.35
CA VAL A 256 2.55 16.58 -4.91
C VAL A 256 3.82 16.99 -4.17
N LEU A 257 4.98 16.52 -4.62
CA LEU A 257 6.29 16.85 -4.00
C LEU A 257 6.64 18.34 -4.08
N GLY A 258 6.27 19.02 -5.17
CA GLY A 258 6.60 20.43 -5.38
C GLY A 258 5.63 21.42 -4.74
N ARG A 259 4.40 21.02 -4.45
CA ARG A 259 3.33 21.94 -4.02
C ARG A 259 2.74 21.64 -2.65
N GLN A 260 2.79 20.39 -2.19
CA GLN A 260 2.24 20.01 -0.90
C GLN A 260 3.32 20.13 0.19
N PRO A 261 2.95 20.59 1.40
CA PRO A 261 3.90 20.66 2.50
C PRO A 261 4.40 19.26 2.85
N ALA A 262 5.72 19.10 2.86
CA ALA A 262 6.37 17.87 3.26
C ALA A 262 6.26 17.66 4.77
N VAL A 263 5.95 16.43 5.18
CA VAL A 263 5.87 16.01 6.59
C VAL A 263 7.09 15.17 6.90
N ALA A 264 8.04 15.76 7.64
CA ALA A 264 9.21 15.07 8.15
C ALA A 264 8.87 14.25 9.40
N ASP A 265 9.16 12.95 9.39
CA ASP A 265 8.95 12.07 10.54
C ASP A 265 9.95 10.89 10.51
N SER A 266 9.87 10.04 11.53
CA SER A 266 10.33 8.66 11.45
C SER A 266 9.12 7.77 11.18
N TRP A 267 9.11 7.20 9.97
CA TRP A 267 8.01 6.44 9.41
C TRP A 267 8.28 4.95 9.55
N GLN A 268 7.40 4.25 10.24
CA GLN A 268 7.44 2.81 10.34
C GLN A 268 6.49 2.17 9.33
N VAL A 269 6.96 1.20 8.55
CA VAL A 269 6.09 0.41 7.66
C VAL A 269 5.33 -0.62 8.48
N LEU A 270 4.02 -0.44 8.59
CA LEU A 270 3.14 -1.31 9.37
C LEU A 270 2.82 -2.61 8.64
N GLY A 271 2.76 -2.58 7.31
CA GLY A 271 2.38 -3.74 6.51
C GLY A 271 2.12 -3.36 5.05
N GLN A 272 1.97 -4.39 4.22
CA GLN A 272 1.78 -4.23 2.77
C GLN A 272 0.72 -5.19 2.24
N VAL A 273 -0.06 -4.71 1.27
CA VAL A 273 -0.98 -5.53 0.48
C VAL A 273 -0.59 -5.41 -0.98
N THR A 274 -0.39 -6.53 -1.66
CA THR A 274 -0.08 -6.57 -3.09
C THR A 274 -1.20 -7.27 -3.85
N SER A 275 -1.70 -6.64 -4.90
CA SER A 275 -2.74 -7.15 -5.80
C SER A 275 -2.26 -7.13 -7.26
N GLU A 276 -2.86 -7.98 -8.09
CA GLU A 276 -2.66 -7.95 -9.54
C GLU A 276 -3.85 -7.24 -10.21
N GLU A 277 -3.57 -6.26 -11.06
CA GLU A 277 -4.53 -5.44 -11.80
C GLU A 277 -4.11 -5.41 -13.28
N ASP A 278 -4.82 -6.10 -14.18
CA ASP A 278 -4.55 -6.07 -15.63
C ASP A 278 -3.07 -6.29 -16.03
N ARG A 279 -2.39 -7.26 -15.39
CA ARG A 279 -0.95 -7.59 -15.55
C ARG A 279 0.03 -6.59 -14.94
N LEU A 280 -0.47 -5.66 -14.13
CA LEU A 280 0.29 -4.75 -13.27
C LEU A 280 0.21 -5.26 -11.83
N LEU A 281 1.30 -5.18 -11.08
CA LEU A 281 1.25 -5.38 -9.64
C LEU A 281 1.01 -4.02 -8.98
N ALA A 282 -0.03 -3.92 -8.16
CA ALA A 282 -0.28 -2.77 -7.29
C ALA A 282 0.12 -3.14 -5.87
N ARG A 283 0.84 -2.25 -5.18
CA ARG A 283 1.22 -2.44 -3.77
C ARG A 283 0.83 -1.23 -2.95
N ARG A 284 0.04 -1.50 -1.91
CA ARG A 284 -0.31 -0.57 -0.84
C ARG A 284 0.63 -0.81 0.32
N SER A 285 1.44 0.19 0.66
CA SER A 285 2.31 0.16 1.85
C SER A 285 1.79 1.15 2.87
N TRP A 286 1.43 0.66 4.04
CA TRP A 286 0.97 1.50 5.14
C TRP A 286 2.13 1.85 6.06
N LEU A 287 2.21 3.13 6.44
CA LEU A 287 3.20 3.65 7.34
C LEU A 287 2.56 4.41 8.50
N TRP A 288 3.29 4.47 9.61
CA TRP A 288 2.98 5.25 10.80
C TRP A 288 4.10 6.23 11.11
N GLY A 289 3.76 7.52 11.20
CA GLY A 289 4.67 8.55 11.67
C GLY A 289 4.74 8.56 13.20
N GLN A 290 5.89 8.17 13.76
CA GLN A 290 6.06 8.01 15.20
C GLN A 290 5.89 9.32 15.98
N ARG A 291 6.29 10.46 15.38
CA ARG A 291 6.22 11.76 16.05
C ARG A 291 4.91 12.49 15.75
N THR A 292 4.41 12.36 14.52
CA THR A 292 3.19 13.04 14.08
C THR A 292 1.91 12.30 14.45
N GLY A 293 2.01 11.01 14.78
CA GLY A 293 0.85 10.17 15.05
C GLY A 293 -0.05 10.01 13.83
N ARG A 294 0.54 9.95 12.63
CA ARG A 294 -0.19 9.99 11.35
C ARG A 294 0.03 8.73 10.54
N TYR A 295 -1.07 8.18 10.01
CA TYR A 295 -1.00 7.13 8.99
C TYR A 295 -0.68 7.71 7.62
N ALA A 296 0.09 6.97 6.83
CA ALA A 296 0.35 7.26 5.43
C ALA A 296 0.23 6.02 4.56
N LEU A 297 -0.27 6.18 3.34
CA LEU A 297 -0.36 5.14 2.32
C LEU A 297 0.55 5.49 1.14
N VAL A 298 1.58 4.67 0.91
CA VAL A 298 2.38 4.74 -0.32
C VAL A 298 1.86 3.68 -1.28
N LEU A 299 1.25 4.14 -2.39
CA LEU A 299 0.71 3.31 -3.45
C LEU A 299 1.68 3.28 -4.65
N GLU A 300 2.14 2.08 -4.99
CA GLU A 300 3.09 1.84 -6.08
C GLU A 300 2.58 0.80 -7.05
N TYR A 301 3.03 0.93 -8.30
CA TYR A 301 2.71 0.00 -9.37
C TYR A 301 4.00 -0.51 -10.01
N ALA A 302 4.03 -1.79 -10.36
CA ALA A 302 5.15 -2.43 -11.02
C ALA A 302 4.67 -3.26 -12.21
N PHE A 303 5.31 -3.09 -13.37
CA PHE A 303 4.98 -3.79 -14.60
C PHE A 303 6.11 -4.73 -15.02
N GLY A 304 5.78 -5.87 -15.63
CA GLY A 304 6.76 -6.74 -16.27
C GLY A 304 7.83 -7.32 -15.33
N GLY A 305 7.46 -7.60 -14.07
CA GLY A 305 8.37 -8.17 -13.07
C GLY A 305 9.44 -7.21 -12.52
N GLN A 306 9.31 -5.90 -12.78
CA GLN A 306 10.17 -4.89 -12.16
C GLN A 306 9.92 -4.78 -10.65
N ALA A 307 10.94 -4.36 -9.91
CA ALA A 307 10.76 -4.00 -8.51
C ALA A 307 9.95 -2.70 -8.38
N PHE A 308 9.26 -2.56 -7.25
CA PHE A 308 8.64 -1.29 -6.89
C PHE A 308 9.69 -0.20 -6.67
N GLY A 309 9.32 1.04 -6.94
CA GLY A 309 10.25 2.18 -6.94
C GLY A 309 10.89 2.45 -5.57
N THR A 310 10.15 2.16 -4.50
CA THR A 310 10.58 2.36 -3.12
C THR A 310 10.77 1.02 -2.42
N ALA A 311 11.94 0.79 -1.83
CA ALA A 311 12.24 -0.42 -1.07
C ALA A 311 11.64 -0.35 0.35
N LEU A 312 10.31 -0.24 0.45
CA LEU A 312 9.57 -0.34 1.71
C LEU A 312 9.43 -1.80 2.13
N VAL A 313 9.81 -2.09 3.37
CA VAL A 313 9.78 -3.43 3.97
C VAL A 313 8.93 -3.40 5.24
N PRO A 314 8.00 -4.36 5.45
CA PRO A 314 7.24 -4.49 6.70
C PRO A 314 8.16 -4.52 7.94
N GLY A 315 7.84 -3.75 8.98
CA GLY A 315 8.68 -3.58 10.17
C GLY A 315 9.88 -2.65 9.96
N GLY A 316 10.15 -2.19 8.74
CA GLY A 316 11.21 -1.23 8.46
C GLY A 316 10.87 0.18 8.97
N GLN A 317 11.86 0.84 9.58
CA GLN A 317 11.79 2.24 9.98
C GLN A 317 12.59 3.10 9.01
N TYR A 318 12.03 4.25 8.63
CA TYR A 318 12.63 5.16 7.67
C TYR A 318 12.52 6.60 8.17
N ARG A 319 13.63 7.32 8.20
CA ARG A 319 13.63 8.76 8.46
C ARG A 319 13.58 9.51 7.14
N GLY A 320 12.63 10.43 7.03
CA GLY A 320 12.45 11.18 5.80
C GLY A 320 11.15 11.96 5.75
N GLU A 321 10.86 12.45 4.56
CA GLU A 321 9.71 13.32 4.31
C GLU A 321 8.68 12.63 3.43
N LEU A 322 7.40 12.80 3.78
CA LEU A 322 6.27 12.42 2.95
C LEU A 322 5.47 13.65 2.54
N ALA A 323 5.14 13.76 1.25
CA ALA A 323 4.18 14.76 0.76
C ALA A 323 2.83 14.06 0.50
N PHE A 324 1.76 14.55 1.12
CA PHE A 324 0.45 13.93 1.03
C PHE A 324 -0.35 14.48 -0.15
N TYR A 325 -1.11 13.62 -0.82
CA TYR A 325 -2.06 14.06 -1.84
C TYR A 325 -3.12 14.98 -1.20
N PRO A 326 -3.55 16.05 -1.90
CA PRO A 326 -4.59 16.94 -1.38
C PRO A 326 -5.90 16.17 -1.23
N GLY A 327 -6.63 16.45 -0.14
CA GLY A 327 -7.88 15.76 0.19
C GLY A 327 -8.36 16.09 1.60
N ALA A 328 -9.65 15.85 1.87
CA ALA A 328 -10.27 16.03 3.17
C ALA A 328 -9.72 15.04 4.22
N ARG A 329 -9.36 13.83 3.78
CA ARG A 329 -8.68 12.80 4.59
C ARG A 329 -7.42 12.31 3.88
N ALA A 330 -6.42 13.19 3.77
CA ALA A 330 -5.18 12.90 3.08
C ALA A 330 -4.37 11.76 3.76
N LEU A 331 -4.52 10.53 3.25
CA LEU A 331 -3.76 9.34 3.63
C LEU A 331 -2.67 9.00 2.60
N ARG A 332 -3.00 9.09 1.31
CA ARG A 332 -2.06 8.77 0.23
C ARG A 332 -0.90 9.76 0.23
N ALA A 333 0.32 9.26 0.12
CA ALA A 333 1.52 10.06 0.14
C ALA A 333 2.56 9.61 -0.91
N VAL A 334 3.48 10.53 -1.21
CA VAL A 334 4.66 10.30 -2.04
C VAL A 334 5.89 10.45 -1.16
N VAL A 335 6.82 9.51 -1.29
CA VAL A 335 8.12 9.56 -0.62
C VAL A 335 8.96 10.69 -1.21
N GLY A 336 9.47 11.55 -0.33
CA GLY A 336 10.34 12.66 -0.67
C GLY A 336 11.74 12.23 -1.11
N SER A 337 12.58 13.22 -1.42
CA SER A 337 13.96 12.97 -1.87
C SER A 337 14.88 12.46 -0.75
N THR A 338 14.58 12.82 0.49
CA THR A 338 15.30 12.35 1.69
C THR A 338 14.53 11.19 2.29
N TRP A 339 15.08 9.98 2.15
CA TRP A 339 14.49 8.75 2.65
C TRP A 339 15.60 7.79 3.05
N THR A 340 15.79 7.60 4.35
CA THR A 340 16.88 6.81 4.92
C THR A 340 16.32 5.67 5.73
N PHE A 341 16.72 4.44 5.43
CA PHE A 341 16.34 3.28 6.21
C PHE A 341 17.16 3.23 7.52
N GLU A 342 16.47 3.13 8.65
CA GLU A 342 17.05 3.12 9.99
C GLU A 342 17.05 1.71 10.62
N GLY A 343 16.60 0.69 9.88
CA GLY A 343 16.61 -0.70 10.32
C GLY A 343 15.22 -1.31 10.53
N LEU A 344 15.19 -2.58 10.92
CA LEU A 344 13.98 -3.35 11.20
C LEU A 344 13.62 -3.28 12.69
N HIS A 345 12.34 -3.09 12.97
CA HIS A 345 11.75 -3.02 14.30
C HIS A 345 10.49 -3.89 14.35
N ASP A 346 10.61 -5.07 14.96
CA ASP A 346 9.60 -6.13 14.88
C ASP A 346 8.41 -5.92 15.87
N ASP A 347 8.53 -5.00 16.84
CA ASP A 347 7.59 -4.88 17.98
C ASP A 347 6.72 -3.61 17.98
N LEU A 348 6.86 -2.72 16.99
CA LEU A 348 6.14 -1.46 16.99
C LEU A 348 4.98 -1.52 15.98
N LEU A 349 3.75 -1.47 16.47
CA LEU A 349 2.61 -1.04 15.67
C LEU A 349 2.23 0.38 16.10
N ALA A 350 1.41 1.05 15.30
CA ALA A 350 0.80 2.29 15.74
C ALA A 350 0.00 2.05 17.04
N PRO A 351 -0.20 3.07 17.90
CA PRO A 351 -1.09 2.97 19.04
C PRO A 351 -2.46 2.41 18.60
N GLY A 352 -2.88 1.32 19.23
CA GLY A 352 -4.11 0.64 18.86
C GLY A 352 -5.35 1.26 19.49
N LEU A 353 -6.46 1.11 18.80
CA LEU A 353 -7.80 1.51 19.22
C LEU A 353 -8.58 0.29 19.71
N ALA A 354 -9.57 0.51 20.58
CA ALA A 354 -10.63 -0.46 20.76
C ALA A 354 -11.56 -0.48 19.53
N PRO A 355 -12.27 -1.60 19.26
CA PRO A 355 -13.20 -1.68 18.13
C PRO A 355 -14.23 -0.55 18.05
N ALA A 356 -14.78 -0.10 19.18
CA ALA A 356 -15.76 1.00 19.20
C ALA A 356 -15.14 2.33 18.75
N GLU A 357 -13.92 2.63 19.21
CA GLU A 357 -13.18 3.84 18.83
C GLU A 357 -12.81 3.83 17.34
N LEU A 358 -12.50 2.66 16.78
CA LEU A 358 -12.32 2.51 15.34
C LEU A 358 -13.60 2.89 14.58
N LEU A 359 -14.76 2.37 15.01
CA LEU A 359 -16.04 2.65 14.35
C LEU A 359 -16.39 4.14 14.42
N ASP A 360 -16.17 4.80 15.55
CA ASP A 360 -16.39 6.25 15.71
C ASP A 360 -15.43 7.07 14.86
N ALA A 361 -14.14 6.70 14.82
CA ALA A 361 -13.14 7.35 13.99
C ALA A 361 -13.47 7.21 12.49
N TYR A 362 -13.91 6.02 12.07
CA TYR A 362 -14.31 5.77 10.69
C TYR A 362 -15.60 6.51 10.32
N ALA A 363 -16.61 6.55 11.20
CA ALA A 363 -17.84 7.32 10.98
C ALA A 363 -17.54 8.81 10.84
N THR A 364 -16.64 9.36 11.68
CA THR A 364 -16.17 10.74 11.56
C THR A 364 -15.46 10.98 10.23
N ALA A 365 -14.63 10.04 9.78
CA ALA A 365 -13.93 10.13 8.51
C ALA A 365 -14.91 10.08 7.31
N LEU A 366 -15.93 9.21 7.35
CA LEU A 366 -16.98 9.14 6.34
C LEU A 366 -17.80 10.43 6.25
N GLY A 367 -18.03 11.12 7.36
CA GLY A 367 -18.66 12.44 7.37
C GLY A 367 -17.87 13.51 6.60
N GLN A 368 -16.56 13.33 6.44
CA GLN A 368 -15.66 14.23 5.70
C GLN A 368 -15.42 13.75 4.27
N LEU A 369 -15.31 12.44 4.07
CA LEU A 369 -15.08 11.79 2.78
C LEU A 369 -15.99 10.54 2.64
N PRO A 370 -17.18 10.68 2.04
CA PRO A 370 -18.19 9.60 1.99
C PRO A 370 -17.80 8.36 1.18
N TRP A 371 -16.75 8.44 0.35
CA TRP A 371 -16.30 7.34 -0.52
C TRP A 371 -15.06 6.61 0.01
N LEU A 372 -14.73 6.80 1.29
CA LEU A 372 -13.59 6.16 1.93
C LEU A 372 -13.83 4.65 2.09
N ARG A 373 -13.05 3.84 1.37
CA ARG A 373 -13.15 2.36 1.38
C ARG A 373 -11.99 1.67 2.07
N GLU A 374 -10.85 2.33 2.22
CA GLU A 374 -9.72 1.78 2.95
C GLU A 374 -9.34 2.71 4.10
N TRP A 375 -9.65 2.27 5.32
CA TRP A 375 -9.28 2.99 6.51
C TRP A 375 -8.22 2.23 7.32
N PRO A 376 -7.04 2.81 7.58
CA PRO A 376 -6.02 2.15 8.38
C PRO A 376 -6.48 2.03 9.83
N ALA A 377 -6.37 0.83 10.38
CA ALA A 377 -6.80 0.53 11.74
C ALA A 377 -5.76 -0.33 12.43
N THR A 378 -5.25 0.14 13.57
CA THR A 378 -4.57 -0.72 14.53
C THR A 378 -5.52 -0.98 15.68
N LEU A 379 -5.85 -2.24 15.93
CA LEU A 379 -6.71 -2.68 17.02
C LEU A 379 -5.85 -3.34 18.09
N ALA A 380 -5.87 -2.80 19.31
CA ALA A 380 -5.15 -3.36 20.44
C ALA A 380 -6.09 -4.17 21.36
N GLY A 381 -5.54 -5.20 21.98
CA GLY A 381 -6.26 -6.00 22.97
C GLY A 381 -7.41 -6.82 22.39
N VAL A 382 -7.38 -7.13 21.09
CA VAL A 382 -8.40 -7.95 20.44
C VAL A 382 -8.05 -9.42 20.52
N VAL A 383 -9.07 -10.26 20.70
CA VAL A 383 -8.97 -11.72 20.77
C VAL A 383 -9.62 -12.28 19.51
N PRO A 384 -8.87 -12.93 18.61
CA PRO A 384 -9.41 -13.69 17.49
C PRO A 384 -10.26 -14.85 18.00
N ARG A 385 -11.47 -15.01 17.44
CA ARG A 385 -12.40 -16.08 17.81
C ARG A 385 -13.09 -16.65 16.56
N PRO A 386 -13.39 -17.95 16.54
CA PRO A 386 -14.23 -18.52 15.49
C PRO A 386 -15.65 -17.95 15.61
N GLY A 387 -16.18 -17.50 14.49
CA GLY A 387 -17.56 -17.10 14.28
C GLY A 387 -18.47 -18.29 13.94
N PRO A 388 -19.80 -18.05 13.88
CA PRO A 388 -20.78 -19.11 13.69
C PRO A 388 -20.65 -19.84 12.33
N ASP A 389 -20.19 -19.14 11.30
CA ASP A 389 -20.07 -19.67 9.93
C ASP A 389 -18.64 -20.14 9.60
N GLY A 390 -17.81 -20.38 10.63
CA GLY A 390 -16.40 -20.75 10.45
C GLY A 390 -15.48 -19.58 10.03
N THR A 391 -16.02 -18.37 9.93
CA THR A 391 -15.23 -17.15 9.76
C THR A 391 -14.52 -16.77 11.05
N VAL A 392 -13.47 -15.95 10.98
CA VAL A 392 -12.79 -15.44 12.18
C VAL A 392 -13.24 -14.01 12.45
N GLN A 393 -13.46 -13.69 13.72
CA GLN A 393 -13.85 -12.37 14.20
C GLN A 393 -12.88 -11.89 15.27
N LEU A 394 -12.66 -10.58 15.34
CA LEU A 394 -11.84 -9.94 16.36
C LEU A 394 -12.75 -9.33 17.42
N GLY A 395 -12.64 -9.81 18.67
CA GLY A 395 -13.43 -9.32 19.79
C GLY A 395 -12.59 -8.64 20.86
N HIS A 396 -13.05 -7.53 21.40
CA HIS A 396 -12.39 -6.89 22.54
C HIS A 396 -13.08 -7.26 23.86
N PRO A 397 -12.37 -7.83 24.86
CA PRO A 397 -12.97 -8.33 26.10
C PRO A 397 -13.80 -7.29 26.88
N GLY A 398 -13.38 -6.03 26.85
CA GLY A 398 -14.02 -4.95 27.61
C GLY A 398 -15.23 -4.30 26.95
N SER A 399 -15.47 -4.48 25.65
CA SER A 399 -16.55 -3.79 24.92
C SER A 399 -17.61 -4.74 24.34
N GLY A 400 -17.29 -6.03 24.17
CA GLY A 400 -18.19 -7.01 23.56
C GLY A 400 -18.40 -6.82 22.05
N ALA A 401 -17.81 -5.78 21.45
CA ALA A 401 -17.85 -5.55 20.00
C ALA A 401 -17.03 -6.63 19.27
N LEU A 402 -17.60 -7.13 18.16
CA LEU A 402 -17.01 -8.13 17.29
C LEU A 402 -16.87 -7.54 15.89
N LEU A 403 -15.65 -7.52 15.36
CA LEU A 403 -15.37 -7.09 14.00
C LEU A 403 -15.04 -8.32 13.14
N PRO A 404 -15.77 -8.57 12.04
CA PRO A 404 -15.46 -9.68 11.17
C PRO A 404 -14.17 -9.42 10.39
N LEU A 405 -13.41 -10.49 10.10
CA LEU A 405 -12.33 -10.40 9.12
C LEU A 405 -12.87 -10.38 7.70
N HIS A 406 -12.17 -9.67 6.82
CA HIS A 406 -12.50 -9.60 5.41
C HIS A 406 -12.39 -10.99 4.76
N PRO A 407 -13.29 -11.40 3.85
CA PRO A 407 -13.29 -12.75 3.25
C PRO A 407 -12.01 -13.11 2.49
N ALA A 408 -11.32 -12.10 1.95
CA ALA A 408 -10.02 -12.29 1.29
C ALA A 408 -8.84 -12.47 2.26
N SER A 409 -9.08 -12.46 3.58
CA SER A 409 -8.03 -12.66 4.58
C SER A 409 -7.61 -14.13 4.63
N GLU A 410 -6.31 -14.35 4.44
CA GLU A 410 -5.68 -15.67 4.65
C GLU A 410 -5.20 -15.85 6.11
N LEU A 411 -5.18 -14.78 6.91
CA LEU A 411 -4.59 -14.76 8.26
C LEU A 411 -5.52 -15.28 9.35
N GLY A 412 -6.79 -15.60 9.08
CA GLY A 412 -7.76 -15.97 10.12
C GLY A 412 -7.28 -17.13 11.02
N TRP A 413 -6.81 -18.23 10.42
CA TRP A 413 -6.29 -19.39 11.15
C TRP A 413 -4.98 -19.09 11.88
N GLU A 414 -4.13 -18.29 11.26
CA GLU A 414 -2.84 -17.88 11.83
C GLU A 414 -3.04 -17.01 13.08
N LEU A 415 -3.96 -16.04 13.03
CA LEU A 415 -4.33 -15.21 14.17
C LEU A 415 -4.88 -16.04 15.33
N LEU A 416 -5.71 -17.05 15.05
CA LEU A 416 -6.19 -18.00 16.08
C LEU A 416 -5.02 -18.78 16.71
N ALA A 417 -4.11 -19.29 15.88
CA ALA A 417 -2.96 -20.07 16.34
C ALA A 417 -1.98 -19.25 17.18
N VAL A 418 -1.62 -18.05 16.71
CA VAL A 418 -0.66 -17.17 17.39
C VAL A 418 -1.24 -16.56 18.66
N SER A 419 -2.52 -16.17 18.64
CA SER A 419 -3.14 -15.60 19.84
C SER A 419 -3.29 -16.61 20.96
N GLY A 420 -3.55 -17.90 20.65
CA GLY A 420 -3.83 -18.92 21.66
C GLY A 420 -5.03 -18.57 22.57
N GLY A 421 -5.92 -17.68 22.11
CA GLY A 421 -7.02 -17.14 22.90
C GLY A 421 -6.68 -15.90 23.75
N TYR A 422 -5.45 -15.41 23.70
CA TYR A 422 -5.02 -14.19 24.40
C TYR A 422 -5.17 -12.93 23.53
N PRO A 423 -5.28 -11.75 24.15
CA PRO A 423 -5.32 -10.49 23.41
C PRO A 423 -4.04 -10.25 22.60
N ILE A 424 -4.22 -9.81 21.36
CA ILE A 424 -3.16 -9.41 20.43
C ILE A 424 -3.43 -8.01 19.87
N THR A 425 -2.44 -7.45 19.17
CA THR A 425 -2.61 -6.22 18.38
C THR A 425 -2.60 -6.58 16.91
N VAL A 426 -3.57 -6.07 16.16
CA VAL A 426 -3.72 -6.33 14.71
C VAL A 426 -3.80 -4.99 13.98
N PHE A 427 -2.96 -4.81 12.97
CA PHE A 427 -3.05 -3.74 11.99
C PHE A 427 -3.70 -4.26 10.71
N GLY A 428 -4.60 -3.47 10.11
CA GLY A 428 -5.29 -3.81 8.89
C GLY A 428 -6.04 -2.65 8.24
N GLU A 429 -6.74 -2.97 7.16
CA GLU A 429 -7.64 -2.06 6.45
C GLU A 429 -9.09 -2.36 6.84
N TRP A 430 -9.82 -1.35 7.31
CA TRP A 430 -11.24 -1.42 7.57
C TRP A 430 -12.02 -0.87 6.37
N ASP A 431 -12.94 -1.68 5.83
CA ASP A 431 -13.75 -1.32 4.64
C ASP A 431 -15.15 -0.79 4.98
N GLY A 432 -15.43 -0.55 6.25
CA GLY A 432 -16.75 -0.20 6.76
C GLY A 432 -17.58 -1.40 7.23
N ARG A 433 -17.15 -2.63 6.95
CA ARG A 433 -17.88 -3.87 7.29
C ARG A 433 -16.99 -4.92 7.92
N ALA A 434 -15.78 -5.09 7.40
CA ALA A 434 -14.82 -6.10 7.81
C ALA A 434 -13.39 -5.56 7.79
N LEU A 435 -12.55 -6.13 8.63
CA LEU A 435 -11.13 -5.79 8.69
C LEU A 435 -10.33 -6.77 7.82
N LEU A 436 -9.58 -6.28 6.85
CA LEU A 436 -8.51 -7.04 6.20
C LEU A 436 -7.25 -6.93 7.08
N PRO A 437 -6.89 -7.96 7.87
CA PRO A 437 -5.67 -7.92 8.66
C PRO A 437 -4.45 -7.99 7.73
N ILE A 438 -3.43 -7.21 8.05
CA ILE A 438 -2.19 -7.12 7.26
C ILE A 438 -0.99 -7.56 8.11
N THR A 439 -0.92 -7.11 9.36
CA THR A 439 0.18 -7.42 10.27
C THR A 439 -0.35 -7.47 11.70
N TYR A 440 0.31 -8.24 12.55
CA TYR A 440 -0.11 -8.42 13.93
C TYR A 440 1.13 -8.61 14.81
N THR A 441 1.00 -8.32 16.11
CA THR A 441 1.99 -8.69 17.12
C THR A 441 1.52 -9.95 17.84
N GLY A 442 2.46 -10.83 18.20
CA GLY A 442 2.14 -11.99 19.05
C GLY A 442 1.54 -11.56 20.40
N ALA A 443 0.79 -12.47 21.03
CA ALA A 443 0.33 -12.25 22.40
C ALA A 443 1.57 -12.18 23.31
N ALA A 444 1.61 -11.20 24.23
CA ALA A 444 2.57 -11.26 25.32
C ALA A 444 2.30 -12.57 26.07
N ALA A 445 3.28 -13.48 26.08
CA ALA A 445 3.15 -14.73 26.82
C ALA A 445 2.72 -14.37 28.24
N PRO A 446 1.64 -14.98 28.79
CA PRO A 446 1.27 -14.70 30.17
C PRO A 446 2.49 -15.00 31.02
N SER A 447 2.91 -14.01 31.82
CA SER A 447 3.90 -14.23 32.86
C SER A 447 3.37 -15.36 33.72
N THR A 448 3.96 -16.55 33.59
CA THR A 448 3.67 -17.66 34.47
C THR A 448 3.88 -17.12 35.88
N PRO A 449 2.83 -17.05 36.73
CA PRO A 449 3.07 -16.70 38.12
C PRO A 449 4.05 -17.74 38.63
N SER A 450 5.22 -17.27 39.07
CA SER A 450 6.22 -18.11 39.72
C SER A 450 5.47 -18.92 40.77
N ALA A 451 5.43 -20.24 40.59
CA ALA A 451 4.89 -21.13 41.59
C ALA A 451 5.70 -20.87 42.85
N ALA A 452 5.07 -20.20 43.82
CA ALA A 452 5.67 -19.97 45.12
C ALA A 452 5.96 -21.35 45.75
N PRO A 453 7.10 -21.48 46.45
CA PRO A 453 7.71 -22.75 46.81
C PRO A 453 6.87 -23.64 47.72
#